data_AF-A0A0B1RUS8-F1
#
_entry.id   AF-A0A0B1RUS8-F1
#
_cell.length_a   1.000
_cell.length_b   1.000
_cell.length_c   1.000
_cell.angle_alpha   90.00
_cell.angle_beta   90.00
_cell.angle_gamma   90.00
#
_symmetry.space_group_name_H-M   'P 1'
#
loop_
_entity.id
_entity.type
_entity.pdbx_description
1 polymer ?
#
loop_
_entity_poly.entity_id
_entity_poly.type
_entity_poly.pdbx_seq_one_letter_code
_entity_poly.pdbx_strand_id
1 'polypeptide(L)'
;MGTIMGVFFPCIQNIFGVLFFIRMTWIVGTAGVVQSFFVVLTCVSVTFLTAISLSAIATNGVVSGGGPYYMISRNLGPELGGAVGILFYLGTTIAASMYLTGAVEIFLVRGVQFVTHLLSFNNYTCSKCNSC
;
A
#
# COMPACT_ATOMS: atom_id res chain seq x y z
N MET A 1 -20.03 -13.17 6.39
CA MET A 1 -19.13 -12.32 7.22
C MET A 1 -19.80 -10.98 7.48
N GLY A 2 -19.58 -10.35 8.63
CA GLY A 2 -20.10 -9.02 8.93
C GLY A 2 -19.26 -7.90 8.31
N THR A 3 -19.79 -6.68 8.27
CA THR A 3 -19.17 -5.49 7.64
C THR A 3 -17.76 -5.19 8.17
N ILE A 4 -17.57 -5.33 9.48
CA ILE A 4 -16.29 -4.99 10.13
C ILE A 4 -15.20 -6.00 9.75
N MET A 5 -15.46 -7.30 9.93
CA MET A 5 -14.49 -8.37 9.65
C MET A 5 -14.30 -8.66 8.16
N GLY A 6 -15.34 -8.44 7.35
CA GLY A 6 -15.33 -8.77 5.92
C GLY A 6 -14.91 -7.63 4.99
N VAL A 7 -15.06 -6.36 5.39
CA VAL A 7 -14.82 -5.21 4.52
C VAL A 7 -13.87 -4.20 5.16
N PHE A 8 -14.15 -3.75 6.39
CA PHE A 8 -13.38 -2.67 7.03
C PHE A 8 -11.91 -3.04 7.28
N PHE A 9 -11.66 -4.15 7.98
CA PHE A 9 -10.29 -4.62 8.24
C PHE A 9 -9.47 -4.91 6.97
N PRO A 10 -9.96 -5.64 5.95
CA PRO A 10 -9.19 -5.86 4.74
C PRO A 10 -8.98 -4.59 3.91
N CYS A 11 -9.91 -3.62 3.95
CA CYS A 11 -9.75 -2.35 3.23
C CYS A 11 -8.67 -1.48 3.88
N ILE A 12 -8.68 -1.38 5.21
CA ILE A 12 -7.65 -0.68 5.99
C ILE A 12 -6.27 -1.30 5.77
N GLN A 13 -6.17 -2.64 5.74
CA GLN A 13 -4.90 -3.33 5.52
C GLN A 13 -4.32 -3.09 4.12
N ASN A 14 -5.17 -2.90 3.10
CA ASN A 14 -4.72 -2.60 1.73
C ASN A 14 -4.28 -1.13 1.55
N ILE A 15 -4.85 -0.21 2.32
CA ILE A 15 -4.48 1.22 2.28
C ILE A 15 -3.20 1.47 3.09
N PHE A 16 -3.08 0.88 4.28
CA PHE A 16 -1.86 0.99 5.08
C PHE A 16 -0.75 0.11 4.52
N GLY A 17 0.02 0.67 3.58
CA GLY A 17 1.18 0.02 2.96
C GLY A 17 2.53 0.57 3.44
N VAL A 18 3.60 -0.14 3.08
CA VAL A 18 5.01 0.22 3.35
C VAL A 18 5.37 1.63 2.82
N LEU A 19 4.71 2.07 1.75
CA LEU A 19 4.95 3.38 1.14
C LEU A 19 4.59 4.56 2.05
N PHE A 20 3.59 4.41 2.94
CA PHE A 20 3.18 5.49 3.84
C PHE A 20 4.29 5.82 4.86
N PHE A 21 5.07 4.83 5.29
CA PHE A 21 6.13 5.04 6.28
C PHE A 21 7.43 5.61 5.68
N ILE A 22 7.77 5.24 4.44
CA ILE A 22 9.04 5.68 3.81
C ILE A 22 8.87 6.98 3.02
N ARG A 23 7.78 7.14 2.24
CA ARG A 23 7.65 8.29 1.33
C ARG A 23 7.01 9.52 1.94
N MET A 24 6.13 9.37 2.93
CA MET A 24 5.47 10.53 3.54
C MET A 24 6.48 11.45 4.25
N THR A 25 7.50 10.88 4.88
CA THR A 25 8.56 11.65 5.55
C THR A 25 9.38 12.46 4.54
N TRP A 26 9.70 11.89 3.38
CA TRP A 26 10.43 12.59 2.32
C TRP A 26 9.59 13.68 1.65
N ILE A 27 8.30 13.42 1.38
CA ILE A 27 7.37 14.41 0.80
C ILE A 27 7.20 15.61 1.74
N VAL A 28 6.98 15.37 3.03
CA VAL A 28 6.84 16.45 4.02
C VAL A 28 8.15 17.22 4.19
N GLY A 29 9.29 16.52 4.14
CA GLY A 29 10.62 17.14 4.27
C GLY A 29 11.04 18.02 3.08
N THR A 30 10.55 17.75 1.88
CA THR A 30 10.92 18.49 0.65
C THR A 30 9.91 19.59 0.28
N ALA A 31 8.61 19.34 0.40
CA ALA A 31 7.55 20.30 0.04
C ALA A 31 7.06 21.16 1.23
N GLY A 32 7.41 20.77 2.46
CA GLY A 32 6.91 21.41 3.69
C GLY A 32 5.50 20.98 4.09
N VAL A 33 5.08 21.37 5.29
CA VAL A 33 3.84 20.88 5.93
C VAL A 33 2.57 21.35 5.21
N VAL A 34 2.54 22.62 4.76
CA VAL A 34 1.32 23.19 4.14
C VAL A 34 1.04 22.58 2.76
N GLN A 35 2.07 22.42 1.93
CA GLN A 35 1.88 21.82 0.59
C GLN A 35 1.59 20.32 0.69
N SER A 36 2.27 19.58 1.56
CA SER A 36 1.99 18.16 1.77
C SER A 36 0.58 17.92 2.30
N PHE A 37 0.05 18.81 3.14
CA PHE A 37 -1.36 18.74 3.57
C PHE A 37 -2.33 18.87 2.39
N PHE A 38 -2.08 19.79 1.46
CA PHE A 38 -2.91 19.97 0.27
C PHE A 38 -2.88 18.75 -0.67
N VAL A 39 -1.71 18.11 -0.83
CA VAL A 39 -1.54 16.88 -1.61
C VAL A 39 -2.33 15.72 -1.02
N VAL A 40 -2.28 15.55 0.31
CA VAL A 40 -3.07 14.50 0.99
C VAL A 40 -4.57 14.78 0.85
N LEU A 41 -4.99 16.04 0.99
CA LEU A 41 -6.39 16.44 0.89
C LEU A 41 -6.97 16.15 -0.51
N THR A 42 -6.24 16.48 -1.57
CA THR A 42 -6.69 16.19 -2.95
C THR A 42 -6.76 14.68 -3.18
N CYS A 43 -5.77 13.91 -2.73
CA CYS A 43 -5.77 12.45 -2.88
C CYS A 43 -6.97 11.81 -2.16
N VAL A 44 -7.22 12.19 -0.89
CA VAL A 44 -8.37 11.72 -0.11
C VAL A 44 -9.69 12.10 -0.76
N SER A 45 -9.81 13.31 -1.32
CA SER A 45 -11.05 13.74 -1.99
C SER A 45 -11.39 12.86 -3.21
N VAL A 46 -10.39 12.51 -4.03
CA VAL A 46 -10.58 11.64 -5.20
C VAL A 46 -10.96 10.21 -4.78
N THR A 47 -10.30 9.65 -3.77
CA THR A 47 -10.64 8.32 -3.25
C THR A 47 -12.05 8.29 -2.64
N PHE A 48 -12.44 9.36 -1.93
CA PHE A 48 -13.78 9.48 -1.35
C PHE A 48 -14.87 9.54 -2.43
N LEU A 49 -14.69 10.35 -3.47
CA LEU A 49 -15.61 10.41 -4.62
C LEU A 49 -15.72 9.06 -5.35
N THR A 50 -14.59 8.34 -5.48
CA THR A 50 -14.56 6.99 -6.06
C THR A 50 -15.32 5.99 -5.20
N ALA A 51 -15.17 6.06 -3.88
CA ALA A 51 -15.86 5.19 -2.93
C ALA A 51 -17.39 5.42 -2.96
N ILE A 52 -17.84 6.68 -3.09
CA ILE A 52 -19.27 7.00 -3.26
C ILE A 52 -19.80 6.39 -4.57
N SER A 53 -19.07 6.54 -5.67
CA SER A 53 -19.44 5.94 -6.96
C SER A 53 -19.53 4.42 -6.88
N LEU A 54 -18.55 3.77 -6.25
CA LEU A 54 -18.55 2.31 -6.07
C LEU A 54 -19.70 1.84 -5.16
N SER A 55 -20.05 2.62 -4.15
CA SER A 55 -21.17 2.35 -3.26
C SER A 55 -22.51 2.42 -4.01
N ALA A 56 -22.67 3.39 -4.92
CA ALA A 56 -23.82 3.45 -5.82
C ALA A 56 -23.89 2.19 -6.71
N ILE A 57 -22.77 1.78 -7.33
CA ILE A 57 -22.72 0.56 -8.16
C ILE A 57 -23.09 -0.69 -7.35
N ALA A 58 -22.57 -0.81 -6.12
CA ALA A 58 -22.85 -1.94 -5.23
C ALA A 58 -24.33 -2.02 -4.79
N THR A 59 -25.06 -0.91 -4.84
CA THR A 59 -26.49 -0.84 -4.44
C THR A 59 -27.45 -1.06 -5.61
N ASN A 60 -26.98 -0.97 -6.87
CA ASN A 60 -27.83 -1.01 -8.07
C ASN A 60 -28.10 -2.41 -8.65
N GLY A 61 -27.74 -3.50 -7.96
CA GLY A 61 -27.99 -4.85 -8.45
C GLY A 61 -27.97 -5.93 -7.38
N VAL A 62 -28.45 -7.13 -7.73
CA VAL A 62 -28.36 -8.30 -6.86
C VAL A 62 -26.91 -8.78 -6.78
N VAL A 63 -26.29 -8.64 -5.60
CA VAL A 63 -24.93 -9.11 -5.34
C VAL A 63 -24.94 -10.63 -5.24
N SER A 64 -24.87 -11.32 -6.39
CA SER A 64 -24.43 -12.72 -6.42
C SER A 64 -22.94 -12.74 -6.09
N GLY A 65 -22.50 -13.72 -5.30
CA GLY A 65 -21.18 -13.78 -4.63
C GLY A 65 -19.93 -13.81 -5.54
N GLY A 66 -19.72 -12.75 -6.30
CA GLY A 66 -18.51 -12.46 -7.06
C GLY A 66 -17.87 -11.16 -6.56
N GLY A 67 -16.55 -11.05 -6.69
CA GLY A 67 -15.79 -9.89 -6.25
C GLY A 67 -16.11 -8.60 -7.01
N PRO A 68 -15.29 -7.55 -6.86
CA PRO A 68 -15.55 -6.22 -7.42
C PRO A 68 -15.78 -6.20 -8.93
N TYR A 69 -15.03 -7.01 -9.69
CA TYR A 69 -15.19 -7.12 -11.15
C TYR A 69 -16.56 -7.68 -11.55
N TYR A 70 -17.07 -8.66 -10.80
CA TYR A 70 -18.36 -9.28 -11.07
C TYR A 70 -19.51 -8.29 -10.80
N MET A 71 -19.40 -7.46 -9.76
CA MET A 71 -20.37 -6.39 -9.49
C MET A 71 -20.35 -5.31 -10.59
N ILE A 72 -19.17 -4.89 -11.07
CA ILE A 72 -19.05 -3.82 -12.07
C ILE A 72 -19.55 -4.28 -13.44
N SER A 73 -19.14 -5.46 -13.91
CA SER A 73 -19.50 -5.98 -15.24
C SER A 73 -21.01 -6.19 -15.43
N ARG A 74 -21.75 -6.49 -14.35
CA ARG A 74 -23.22 -6.66 -14.40
C ARG A 74 -23.99 -5.33 -14.38
N ASN A 75 -23.45 -4.29 -13.75
CA ASN A 75 -24.11 -2.99 -13.64
C ASN A 75 -23.77 -2.04 -14.79
N LEU A 76 -22.55 -2.11 -15.35
CA LEU A 76 -22.07 -1.18 -16.41
C LEU A 76 -21.94 -1.83 -17.80
N GLY A 77 -22.17 -3.14 -17.92
CA GLY A 77 -22.01 -3.90 -19.17
C GLY A 77 -20.59 -4.42 -19.42
N PRO A 78 -20.42 -5.32 -20.41
CA PRO A 78 -19.15 -6.03 -20.64
C PRO A 78 -18.01 -5.11 -21.13
N GLU A 79 -18.35 -4.04 -21.83
CA GLU A 79 -17.40 -3.11 -22.46
C GLU A 79 -16.63 -2.31 -21.40
N LEU A 80 -17.37 -1.67 -20.48
CA LEU A 80 -16.80 -0.89 -19.38
C LEU A 80 -16.24 -1.80 -18.28
N GLY A 81 -16.89 -2.93 -18.01
CA GLY A 81 -16.41 -3.91 -17.03
C GLY A 81 -15.04 -4.47 -17.40
N GLY A 82 -14.83 -4.86 -18.67
CA GLY A 82 -13.56 -5.37 -19.16
C GLY A 82 -12.43 -4.34 -19.12
N ALA A 83 -12.70 -3.11 -19.57
CA ALA A 83 -11.72 -2.02 -19.58
C ALA A 83 -11.25 -1.66 -18.15
N VAL A 84 -12.18 -1.48 -17.22
CA VAL A 84 -11.87 -1.17 -15.81
C VAL A 84 -11.16 -2.36 -15.15
N GLY A 85 -11.54 -3.59 -15.48
CA GLY A 85 -10.90 -4.81 -14.98
C GLY A 85 -9.42 -4.94 -15.39
N ILE A 86 -9.10 -4.70 -16.66
CA ILE A 86 -7.71 -4.71 -17.15
C ILE A 86 -6.88 -3.63 -16.44
N LEU A 87 -7.42 -2.43 -16.30
CA LEU A 87 -6.71 -1.32 -15.65
C LEU A 87 -6.44 -1.62 -14.18
N PHE A 88 -7.41 -2.21 -13.47
CA PHE A 88 -7.23 -2.59 -12.06
C PHE A 88 -6.22 -3.73 -11.90
N TYR A 89 -6.21 -4.72 -12.81
CA TYR A 89 -5.22 -5.80 -12.80
C TYR A 89 -3.79 -5.29 -12.99
N LEU A 90 -3.56 -4.44 -13.98
CA LEU A 90 -2.24 -3.84 -14.21
C LEU A 90 -1.82 -2.93 -13.06
N GLY A 91 -2.74 -2.12 -12.53
CA GLY A 91 -2.49 -1.24 -11.39
C GLY A 91 -2.06 -2.00 -10.14
N THR A 92 -2.75 -3.09 -9.79
CA THR A 92 -2.38 -3.93 -8.64
C THR A 92 -1.04 -4.65 -8.85
N THR A 93 -0.73 -5.07 -10.08
CA THR A 93 0.57 -5.70 -10.41
C THR A 93 1.74 -4.73 -10.21
N ILE A 94 1.58 -3.48 -10.67
CA ILE A 94 2.60 -2.44 -10.48
C ILE A 94 2.69 -2.02 -9.00
N ALA A 95 1.56 -1.96 -8.29
CA ALA A 95 1.57 -1.68 -6.85
C ALA A 95 2.32 -2.76 -6.06
N ALA A 96 2.14 -4.04 -6.43
CA ALA A 96 2.85 -5.15 -5.80
C ALA A 96 4.38 -5.05 -5.99
N SER A 97 4.85 -4.69 -7.19
CA SER A 97 6.29 -4.49 -7.43
C SER A 97 6.84 -3.31 -6.63
N MET A 98 6.10 -2.20 -6.53
CA MET A 98 6.48 -1.05 -5.71
C MET A 98 6.60 -1.41 -4.21
N TYR A 99 5.68 -2.21 -3.68
CA TYR A 99 5.77 -2.68 -2.29
C TYR A 99 6.98 -3.60 -2.07
N LEU A 100 7.32 -4.45 -3.04
CA LEU A 100 8.51 -5.30 -2.98
C LEU A 100 9.80 -4.47 -2.95
N THR A 101 9.93 -3.46 -3.83
CA THR A 101 11.10 -2.58 -3.84
C THR A 101 11.23 -1.79 -2.54
N GLY A 102 10.12 -1.31 -1.97
CA GLY A 102 10.13 -0.66 -0.66
C GLY A 102 10.61 -1.57 0.46
N ALA A 103 10.22 -2.86 0.45
CA ALA A 103 10.72 -3.85 1.41
C ALA A 103 12.22 -4.13 1.24
N VAL A 104 12.71 -4.23 0.00
CA VAL A 104 14.14 -4.41 -0.29
C VAL A 104 14.97 -3.23 0.19
N GLU A 105 14.51 -1.99 0.00
CA GLU A 105 15.21 -0.79 0.47
C GLU A 105 15.36 -0.78 2.01
N ILE A 106 14.29 -1.11 2.75
CA ILE A 106 14.34 -1.23 4.21
C ILE A 106 15.31 -2.34 4.62
N PHE A 107 15.24 -3.49 3.97
CA PHE A 107 16.09 -4.64 4.28
C PHE A 107 17.57 -4.34 4.05
N LEU A 108 17.91 -3.65 2.96
CA LEU A 108 19.30 -3.33 2.64
C LEU A 108 19.84 -2.23 3.56
N VAL A 109 19.11 -1.15 3.76
CA VAL A 109 19.57 -0.01 4.59
C VAL A 109 19.66 -0.36 6.07
N ARG A 110 18.71 -1.14 6.61
CA ARG A 110 18.66 -1.48 8.05
C ARG A 110 19.20 -2.87 8.37
N GLY A 111 19.01 -3.86 7.50
CA GLY A 111 19.47 -5.23 7.70
C GLY A 111 20.99 -5.39 7.54
N VAL A 112 21.60 -4.75 6.54
CA VAL A 112 23.07 -4.78 6.37
C VAL A 112 23.77 -4.04 7.50
N GLN A 113 23.22 -2.88 7.93
CA GLN A 113 23.82 -2.13 9.03
C GLN A 113 23.75 -2.89 10.37
N PHE A 114 22.69 -3.67 10.60
CA PHE A 114 22.60 -4.56 11.77
C PHE A 114 23.64 -5.69 11.74
N VAL A 115 23.92 -6.28 10.57
CA VAL A 115 24.97 -7.29 10.40
C VAL A 115 26.37 -6.69 10.60
N THR A 116 26.64 -5.51 10.04
CA THR A 116 27.92 -4.82 10.25
C THR A 116 28.14 -4.47 11.73
N HIS A 117 27.08 -4.05 12.44
CA HIS A 117 27.17 -3.78 13.87
C HIS A 117 27.42 -5.05 14.71
N LEU A 118 26.83 -6.20 14.34
CA LEU A 118 27.11 -7.50 14.96
C LEU A 118 28.53 -8.01 14.68
N LEU A 119 29.04 -7.82 13.46
CA LEU A 119 30.43 -8.14 13.12
C LEU A 119 31.44 -7.21 13.82
N SER A 120 31.05 -5.96 14.08
CA SER A 120 31.82 -5.03 14.90
C SER A 120 31.92 -5.52 16.34
N PHE A 121 30.80 -5.96 16.95
CA PHE A 121 30.82 -6.61 18.28
C PHE A 121 31.70 -7.87 18.32
N ASN A 122 31.67 -8.73 17.29
CA ASN A 122 32.50 -9.93 17.24
C ASN A 122 34.01 -9.61 17.12
N ASN A 123 34.37 -8.56 16.36
CA ASN A 123 35.76 -8.08 16.27
C ASN A 123 36.24 -7.38 17.55
N TYR A 124 35.39 -6.60 18.24
CA TYR A 124 35.74 -6.00 19.53
C TYR A 124 35.92 -7.05 20.64
N THR A 125 35.17 -8.15 20.62
CA THR A 125 35.43 -9.29 21.53
C THR A 125 36.69 -10.07 21.17
N CYS A 126 37.07 -10.14 19.89
CA CYS A 126 38.27 -10.87 19.44
C CYS A 126 39.57 -10.09 19.76
N SER A 127 39.62 -8.76 19.55
CA SER A 127 40.78 -7.95 19.96
C SER A 127 41.01 -7.92 21.47
N LYS A 128 39.96 -8.10 22.28
CA LYS A 128 40.09 -8.15 23.75
C LYS A 128 40.48 -9.54 24.27
N CYS A 129 40.37 -10.58 23.44
CA CYS A 129 40.72 -11.96 23.80
C CYS A 129 42.20 -12.32 23.51
N ASN A 130 42.92 -11.50 22.71
CA ASN A 130 44.32 -11.70 22.35
C ASN A 130 45.30 -10.78 23.14
N SER A 131 44.80 -10.12 24.20
CA SER A 131 45.60 -9.28 25.11
C SER A 131 45.46 -9.71 26.57
N CYS A 132 45.04 -10.96 26.81
CA CYS A 132 45.13 -11.64 28.10
C CYS A 132 46.19 -12.74 28.02
#